data_AF-A0A1I5R6S7-F1
#
_entry.id   AF-A0A1I5R6S7-F1
#
_cell.length_a   1.000
_cell.length_b   1.000
_cell.length_c   1.000
_cell.angle_alpha   90.00
_cell.angle_beta   90.00
_cell.angle_gamma   90.00
#
_symmetry.space_group_name_H-M   'P 1'
#
loop_
_entity.id
_entity.type
_entity.pdbx_description
1 polymer ?
#
loop_
_entity_poly.entity_id
_entity_poly.type
_entity_poly.pdbx_seq_one_letter_code
_entity_poly.pdbx_strand_id
1 'polypeptide(L)'
;MNNLNSYINIKETLNAALFALLPAGRPSGNERYLHFDNPQIQGDPLRLSTQQYPYTPLGTIGVQNLTDQSASVVTTQLNRHNQSTSSRSAAQLILLDTEDQALIEKALKRDARHTDGLLLNSSMLFGTSNADADWIITHHERVAKHLQGASTPQNNPNFSASSAKHLARLKASNQGLYSKVFTWLFWEHERTFRHGEKSATRLSHHYTNLSSDMSRAQQITETRGEYAAAKIMLTVLSHEYQMKMGKSPNGARPNGIDQIWVKRNLQTNTVEEYIIVESKGSYRAHLGHPADGAQMSPRWVFSCLISMAAGEASYIHTATTNTRLAKKMLNAMVNNTVPVRGLIFHSLHGTQQHSKIIHMTDLTPYNCPALFTQANAGNQIFANAPTTVGMDLDQ
;
A
#
# COMPACT_ATOMS: atom_id res chain seq x y z
N MET A 1 26.87 3.57 3.89
CA MET A 1 25.56 2.95 3.67
C MET A 1 25.80 1.48 3.37
N ASN A 2 25.18 0.58 4.12
CA ASN A 2 25.26 -0.88 3.97
C ASN A 2 24.64 -1.30 2.63
N ASN A 3 25.27 -2.23 1.92
CA ASN A 3 24.72 -2.83 0.71
C ASN A 3 24.89 -4.34 0.77
N LEU A 4 23.92 -5.08 0.21
CA LEU A 4 24.11 -6.51 -0.01
C LEU A 4 25.09 -6.71 -1.17
N ASN A 5 25.92 -7.75 -1.10
CA ASN A 5 26.82 -8.11 -2.20
C ASN A 5 26.03 -8.64 -3.42
N SER A 6 24.90 -9.29 -3.15
CA SER A 6 23.94 -9.71 -4.16
C SER A 6 22.53 -9.38 -3.70
N TYR A 7 21.67 -8.94 -4.61
CA TYR A 7 20.25 -8.74 -4.33
C TYR A 7 19.37 -9.87 -4.87
N ILE A 8 19.96 -10.90 -5.46
CA ILE A 8 19.24 -11.91 -6.24
C ILE A 8 19.56 -13.34 -5.83
N ASN A 9 20.52 -13.53 -4.92
CA ASN A 9 20.97 -14.85 -4.51
C ASN A 9 21.03 -14.94 -2.99
N ILE A 10 20.08 -15.68 -2.39
CA ILE A 10 20.04 -15.89 -0.95
C ILE A 10 21.24 -16.70 -0.43
N LYS A 11 21.88 -17.48 -1.30
CA LYS A 11 23.05 -18.32 -0.98
C LYS A 11 24.38 -17.59 -1.12
N GLU A 12 24.39 -16.33 -1.55
CA GLU A 12 25.61 -15.52 -1.51
C GLU A 12 26.06 -15.37 -0.05
N THR A 13 27.36 -15.39 0.20
CA THR A 13 27.95 -15.53 1.55
C THR A 13 27.38 -14.55 2.58
N LEU A 14 27.28 -13.26 2.25
CA LEU A 14 26.71 -12.26 3.16
C LEU A 14 25.20 -12.45 3.34
N ASN A 15 24.48 -12.73 2.26
CA ASN A 15 23.04 -12.99 2.32
C ASN A 15 22.69 -14.23 3.15
N ALA A 16 23.46 -15.32 3.00
CA ALA A 16 23.25 -16.56 3.72
C ALA A 16 23.53 -16.37 5.23
N ALA A 17 24.62 -15.66 5.56
CA ALA A 17 24.95 -15.32 6.94
C ALA A 17 23.86 -14.42 7.56
N LEU A 18 23.42 -13.38 6.86
CA LEU A 18 22.34 -12.52 7.33
C LEU A 18 21.02 -13.30 7.49
N PHE A 19 20.65 -14.11 6.50
CA PHE A 19 19.45 -14.94 6.53
C PHE A 19 19.42 -15.91 7.73
N ALA A 20 20.57 -16.47 8.09
CA ALA A 20 20.70 -17.34 9.26
C ALA A 20 20.47 -16.59 10.58
N LEU A 21 20.87 -15.31 10.66
CA LEU A 21 20.70 -14.44 11.83
C LEU A 21 19.30 -13.82 11.93
N LEU A 22 18.58 -13.68 10.82
CA LEU A 22 17.25 -13.08 10.82
C LEU A 22 16.25 -13.91 11.65
N PRO A 23 15.45 -13.28 12.52
CA PRO A 23 14.42 -13.98 13.29
C PRO A 23 13.45 -14.73 12.38
N ALA A 24 13.25 -16.02 12.68
CA ALA A 24 12.26 -16.86 12.01
C ALA A 24 10.84 -16.69 12.59
N GLY A 25 10.73 -16.08 13.78
CA GLY A 25 9.45 -15.71 14.39
C GLY A 25 8.92 -14.37 13.87
N ARG A 26 7.60 -14.19 13.91
CA ARG A 26 6.96 -12.90 13.60
C ARG A 26 7.39 -11.85 14.64
N PRO A 27 7.65 -10.59 14.23
CA PRO A 27 7.89 -9.51 15.19
C PRO A 27 6.64 -9.29 16.04
N SER A 28 6.82 -8.62 17.19
CA SER A 28 5.68 -8.08 17.93
C SER A 28 4.89 -7.11 17.06
N GLY A 29 3.61 -6.93 17.36
CA GLY A 29 2.78 -5.95 16.67
C GLY A 29 1.69 -5.39 17.55
N ASN A 30 1.15 -4.26 17.14
CA ASN A 30 -0.01 -3.64 17.77
C ASN A 30 -1.27 -4.20 17.11
N GLU A 31 -2.08 -4.91 17.89
CA GLU A 31 -3.38 -5.40 17.43
C GLU A 31 -4.42 -4.28 17.44
N ARG A 32 -5.27 -4.25 16.41
CA ARG A 32 -6.40 -3.35 16.30
C ARG A 32 -7.59 -4.09 15.73
N TYR A 33 -8.76 -3.84 16.30
CA TYR A 33 -10.03 -4.36 15.81
C TYR A 33 -10.78 -3.23 15.11
N LEU A 34 -11.22 -3.48 13.88
CA LEU A 34 -12.04 -2.55 13.13
C LEU A 34 -13.50 -2.99 13.18
N HIS A 35 -14.35 -2.04 13.57
CA HIS A 35 -15.78 -2.17 13.70
C HIS A 35 -16.45 -1.27 12.65
N PHE A 36 -17.36 -1.82 11.85
CA PHE A 36 -18.08 -1.07 10.82
C PHE A 36 -19.52 -0.75 11.22
N ASP A 37 -20.04 -1.39 12.27
CA ASP A 37 -21.35 -1.10 12.88
C ASP A 37 -21.22 -0.68 14.35
N ASN A 38 -22.14 0.16 14.81
CA ASN A 38 -22.23 0.58 16.22
C ASN A 38 -22.82 -0.57 17.06
N PRO A 39 -22.06 -1.18 18.00
CA PRO A 39 -22.56 -2.27 18.83
C PRO A 39 -23.68 -1.87 19.80
N GLN A 40 -23.98 -0.57 19.95
CA GLN A 40 -25.09 -0.07 20.76
C GLN A 40 -26.42 0.07 20.01
N ILE A 41 -26.45 -0.13 18.70
CA ILE A 41 -27.72 -0.23 17.98
C ILE A 41 -28.23 -1.66 18.16
N GLN A 42 -28.99 -1.89 19.22
CA GLN A 42 -29.81 -3.10 19.39
C GLN A 42 -30.95 -3.06 18.36
N GLY A 43 -30.65 -3.42 17.12
CA GLY A 43 -31.60 -3.69 16.06
C GLY A 43 -31.07 -4.84 15.23
N ASP A 44 -31.93 -5.50 14.46
CA ASP A 44 -31.48 -6.51 13.50
C ASP A 44 -30.28 -5.94 12.72
N PRO A 45 -29.13 -6.67 12.65
CA PRO A 45 -28.02 -6.25 11.81
C PRO A 45 -28.62 -5.97 10.44
N LEU A 46 -28.33 -4.80 9.86
CA LEU A 46 -28.96 -4.27 8.65
C LEU A 46 -28.93 -5.35 7.54
N ARG A 47 -29.95 -6.21 7.51
CA ARG A 47 -30.06 -7.30 6.55
C ARG A 47 -30.40 -6.62 5.25
N LEU A 48 -29.54 -6.81 4.26
CA LEU A 48 -29.72 -6.29 2.92
C LEU A 48 -30.94 -6.93 2.28
N SER A 49 -32.12 -6.37 2.54
CA SER A 49 -33.29 -6.60 1.73
C SER A 49 -33.04 -5.93 0.38
N THR A 50 -32.53 -6.69 -0.59
CA THR A 50 -32.73 -6.54 -2.06
C THR A 50 -32.56 -5.16 -2.72
N GLN A 51 -32.05 -4.14 -2.03
CA GLN A 51 -31.89 -2.79 -2.55
C GLN A 51 -30.46 -2.54 -3.02
N GLN A 52 -30.35 -1.81 -4.14
CA GLN A 52 -29.12 -1.47 -4.86
C GLN A 52 -27.91 -1.23 -3.95
N TYR A 53 -26.84 -1.97 -4.23
CA TYR A 53 -25.53 -1.76 -3.62
C TYR A 53 -25.05 -0.31 -3.88
N PRO A 54 -24.93 0.56 -2.86
CA PRO A 54 -24.78 1.99 -3.07
C PRO A 54 -23.47 2.36 -3.79
N TYR A 55 -23.56 3.36 -4.67
CA TYR A 55 -22.43 3.96 -5.38
C TYR A 55 -21.54 4.71 -4.39
N THR A 56 -20.27 4.35 -4.33
CA THR A 56 -19.25 5.08 -3.55
C THR A 56 -18.02 5.26 -4.43
N PRO A 57 -17.53 6.49 -4.62
CA PRO A 57 -16.26 6.71 -5.32
C PRO A 57 -15.13 6.03 -4.53
N LEU A 58 -14.10 5.58 -5.24
CA LEU A 58 -13.06 4.75 -4.64
C LEU A 58 -12.47 5.41 -3.38
N GLY A 59 -12.49 4.68 -2.27
CA GLY A 59 -11.79 5.09 -1.05
C GLY A 59 -12.65 5.67 0.07
N THR A 60 -13.97 5.52 0.09
CA THR A 60 -14.76 5.70 1.32
C THR A 60 -14.89 4.36 2.05
N ILE A 61 -14.42 4.27 3.30
CA ILE A 61 -14.96 3.32 4.28
C ILE A 61 -15.49 4.15 5.45
N GLY A 62 -16.76 4.01 5.80
CA GLY A 62 -17.25 4.43 7.10
C GLY A 62 -16.66 3.51 8.17
N VAL A 63 -15.68 3.99 8.95
CA VAL A 63 -15.06 3.21 10.03
C VAL A 63 -15.30 3.92 11.33
N GLN A 64 -15.86 3.21 12.31
CA GLN A 64 -15.92 3.69 13.67
C GLN A 64 -14.72 3.12 14.44
N ASN A 65 -13.73 3.96 14.74
CA ASN A 65 -12.63 3.58 15.63
C ASN A 65 -13.17 3.47 17.06
N LEU A 66 -13.38 2.24 17.51
CA LEU A 66 -13.56 1.94 18.92
C LEU A 66 -12.19 1.57 19.49
N THR A 67 -11.63 2.47 20.29
CA THR A 67 -10.54 2.08 21.19
C THR A 67 -11.16 1.38 22.40
N ASP A 68 -10.45 0.46 23.05
CA ASP A 68 -10.92 -0.29 24.24
C ASP A 68 -11.25 0.61 25.47
N GLN A 69 -11.23 1.94 25.30
CA GLN A 69 -11.59 2.92 26.31
C GLN A 69 -13.02 3.41 26.08
N SER A 70 -13.78 3.47 27.17
CA SER A 70 -15.24 3.52 27.31
C SER A 70 -15.97 4.77 26.73
N ALA A 71 -15.49 5.36 25.64
CA ALA A 71 -16.19 6.41 24.90
C ALA A 71 -16.07 6.15 23.39
N SER A 72 -17.18 5.71 22.79
CA SER A 72 -17.31 5.48 21.36
C SER A 72 -17.41 6.81 20.60
N VAL A 73 -16.26 7.41 20.26
CA VAL A 73 -16.25 8.56 19.33
C VAL A 73 -16.49 8.05 17.91
N VAL A 74 -17.71 8.27 17.40
CA VAL A 74 -18.05 8.03 15.99
C VAL A 74 -17.25 9.02 15.14
N THR A 75 -16.15 8.57 14.54
CA THR A 75 -15.39 9.38 13.59
C THR A 75 -15.68 8.87 12.19
N THR A 76 -16.53 9.55 11.42
CA THR A 76 -16.73 9.20 10.02
C THR A 76 -15.43 9.48 9.26
N GLN A 77 -14.73 8.44 8.83
CA GLN A 77 -13.53 8.62 8.02
C GLN A 77 -13.95 9.01 6.60
N LEU A 78 -13.64 10.26 6.24
CA LEU A 78 -13.79 10.78 4.90
C LEU A 78 -12.86 10.00 3.95
N ASN A 79 -13.26 9.86 2.69
CA ASN A 79 -12.43 9.13 1.73
C ASN A 79 -11.07 9.78 1.48
N ARG A 80 -10.25 9.07 0.70
CA ARG A 80 -9.07 9.58 0.00
C ARG A 80 -9.22 10.99 -0.61
N HIS A 81 -10.45 11.43 -0.84
CA HIS A 81 -10.82 12.64 -1.59
C HIS A 81 -11.68 13.62 -0.77
N ASN A 82 -11.75 13.44 0.55
CA ASN A 82 -12.50 14.28 1.48
C ASN A 82 -13.99 14.47 1.16
N GLN A 83 -14.62 13.53 0.44
CA GLN A 83 -16.05 13.55 0.13
C GLN A 83 -16.86 12.96 1.28
N SER A 84 -17.95 13.63 1.64
CA SER A 84 -18.92 13.13 2.60
C SER A 84 -19.55 11.83 2.10
N THR A 85 -19.47 10.79 2.92
CA THR A 85 -20.27 9.57 2.73
C THR A 85 -21.74 9.93 2.93
N SER A 86 -22.63 9.54 1.99
CA SER A 86 -24.06 9.70 2.22
C SER A 86 -24.48 8.87 3.45
N SER A 87 -25.44 9.34 4.24
CA SER A 87 -25.99 8.59 5.39
C SER A 87 -26.66 7.26 5.02
N ARG A 88 -26.78 6.96 3.72
CA ARG A 88 -27.24 5.68 3.16
C ARG A 88 -26.08 4.74 2.76
N SER A 89 -24.83 5.06 3.09
CA SER A 89 -23.64 4.31 2.65
C SER A 89 -23.23 3.15 3.56
N ALA A 90 -24.14 2.61 4.37
CA ALA A 90 -23.89 1.65 5.45
C ALA A 90 -23.45 0.23 5.00
N ALA A 91 -22.66 0.08 3.94
CA ALA A 91 -22.51 -1.21 3.27
C ALA A 91 -21.19 -1.40 2.50
N GLN A 92 -20.07 -0.85 2.97
CA GLN A 92 -18.83 -0.83 2.18
C GLN A 92 -17.94 -2.07 2.37
N LEU A 93 -18.14 -2.82 3.47
CA LEU A 93 -17.49 -4.10 3.72
C LEU A 93 -18.47 -5.27 3.84
N ILE A 94 -19.72 -5.07 3.42
CA ILE A 94 -20.75 -6.10 3.33
C ILE A 94 -20.31 -7.34 2.54
N LEU A 95 -19.28 -7.21 1.68
CA LEU A 95 -18.67 -8.35 1.00
C LEU A 95 -17.96 -9.33 1.95
N LEU A 96 -17.58 -8.88 3.14
CA LEU A 96 -16.99 -9.73 4.17
C LEU A 96 -18.01 -10.67 4.79
N ASP A 97 -19.29 -10.31 4.80
CA ASP A 97 -20.34 -11.09 5.48
C ASP A 97 -21.22 -11.89 4.52
N THR A 98 -21.09 -11.68 3.20
CA THR A 98 -21.82 -12.46 2.19
C THR A 98 -21.00 -13.63 1.66
N GLU A 99 -21.66 -14.79 1.54
CA GLU A 99 -21.13 -15.95 0.81
C GLU A 99 -21.42 -15.94 -0.69
N ASP A 100 -22.23 -14.99 -1.14
CA ASP A 100 -22.66 -14.88 -2.53
C ASP A 100 -21.51 -14.43 -3.44
N GLN A 101 -20.97 -15.39 -4.19
CA GLN A 101 -19.94 -15.17 -5.20
C GLN A 101 -20.34 -14.09 -6.22
N ALA A 102 -21.58 -14.07 -6.69
CA ALA A 102 -22.03 -13.14 -7.72
C ALA A 102 -22.08 -11.70 -7.19
N LEU A 103 -22.42 -11.51 -5.90
CA LEU A 103 -22.34 -10.19 -5.26
C LEU A 103 -20.90 -9.72 -5.10
N ILE A 104 -19.99 -10.60 -4.67
CA ILE A 104 -18.55 -10.29 -4.54
C ILE A 104 -17.97 -9.92 -5.91
N GLU A 105 -18.27 -10.70 -6.95
CA GLU A 105 -17.81 -10.46 -8.31
C GLU A 105 -18.31 -9.12 -8.87
N LYS A 106 -19.60 -8.81 -8.68
CA LYS A 106 -20.18 -7.53 -9.10
C LYS A 106 -19.48 -6.35 -8.44
N ALA A 107 -19.19 -6.44 -7.14
CA ALA A 107 -18.51 -5.38 -6.41
C ALA A 107 -17.05 -5.20 -6.85
N LEU A 108 -16.30 -6.30 -7.02
CA LEU A 108 -14.92 -6.26 -7.54
C LEU A 108 -14.86 -5.67 -8.96
N LYS A 109 -15.72 -6.13 -9.87
CA LYS A 109 -15.82 -5.60 -11.24
C LYS A 109 -16.22 -4.14 -11.28
N ARG A 110 -17.04 -3.70 -10.33
CA ARG A 110 -17.43 -2.28 -10.22
C ARG A 110 -16.24 -1.45 -9.72
N ASP A 111 -15.56 -1.90 -8.67
CA ASP A 111 -14.43 -1.17 -8.10
C ASP A 111 -13.24 -1.12 -9.08
N ALA A 112 -13.00 -2.19 -9.84
CA ALA A 112 -12.00 -2.21 -10.91
C ALA A 112 -12.22 -1.09 -11.95
N ARG A 113 -13.49 -0.80 -12.29
CA ARG A 113 -13.88 0.21 -13.29
C ARG A 113 -13.81 1.66 -12.81
N HIS A 114 -13.83 1.89 -11.49
CA HIS A 114 -13.92 3.24 -10.90
C HIS A 114 -12.66 3.63 -10.13
N THR A 115 -11.52 3.00 -10.47
CA THR A 115 -10.20 3.35 -9.93
C THR A 115 -9.69 4.61 -10.61
N ASP A 116 -10.32 5.74 -10.27
CA ASP A 116 -9.92 7.04 -10.78
C ASP A 116 -8.55 7.46 -10.24
N GLY A 117 -7.92 8.38 -10.98
CA GLY A 117 -6.62 8.96 -10.63
C GLY A 117 -6.61 9.64 -9.27
N LEU A 118 -5.41 10.02 -8.82
CA LEU A 118 -5.22 10.74 -7.56
C LEU A 118 -5.92 12.12 -7.62
N LEU A 119 -7.04 12.31 -6.92
CA LEU A 119 -7.59 13.65 -6.70
C LEU A 119 -6.77 14.34 -5.60
N LEU A 120 -6.18 15.47 -5.96
CA LEU A 120 -5.32 16.29 -5.11
C LEU A 120 -5.98 17.63 -4.83
N ASN A 121 -5.69 18.18 -3.67
CA ASN A 121 -6.00 19.57 -3.34
C ASN A 121 -4.78 20.25 -2.70
N SER A 122 -4.88 21.56 -2.54
CA SER A 122 -3.83 22.41 -1.99
C SER A 122 -3.50 22.05 -0.55
N SER A 123 -4.47 21.57 0.25
CA SER A 123 -4.20 21.13 1.62
C SER A 123 -3.26 19.93 1.68
N MET A 124 -3.42 18.97 0.74
CA MET A 124 -2.57 17.78 0.63
C MET A 124 -1.16 18.13 0.11
N LEU A 125 -1.08 19.00 -0.88
CA LEU A 125 0.19 19.33 -1.55
C LEU A 125 1.01 20.40 -0.84
N PHE A 126 0.36 21.32 -0.14
CA PHE A 126 0.99 22.53 0.39
C PHE A 126 0.68 22.81 1.86
N GLY A 127 -0.15 21.98 2.50
CA GLY A 127 -0.54 22.14 3.91
C GLY A 127 -1.50 23.31 4.16
N THR A 128 -2.13 23.84 3.11
CA THR A 128 -3.04 24.99 3.19
C THR A 128 -4.17 24.86 2.18
N SER A 129 -5.39 25.24 2.54
CA SER A 129 -6.56 25.19 1.64
C SER A 129 -6.73 26.53 0.91
N ASN A 130 -6.81 26.49 -0.41
CA ASN A 130 -7.06 27.67 -1.24
C ASN A 130 -7.77 27.29 -2.54
N ALA A 131 -8.93 27.90 -2.80
CA ALA A 131 -9.77 27.55 -3.95
C ALA A 131 -9.12 27.87 -5.32
N ASP A 132 -8.30 28.92 -5.42
CA ASP A 132 -7.58 29.21 -6.66
C ASP A 132 -6.47 28.17 -6.90
N ALA A 133 -5.74 27.77 -5.84
CA ALA A 133 -4.75 26.70 -5.93
C ALA A 133 -5.39 25.34 -6.24
N ASP A 134 -6.53 25.01 -5.62
CA ASP A 134 -7.30 23.79 -5.90
C ASP A 134 -7.73 23.73 -7.35
N TRP A 135 -8.28 24.83 -7.87
CA TRP A 135 -8.66 24.93 -9.27
C TRP A 135 -7.47 24.70 -10.21
N ILE A 136 -6.31 25.30 -9.89
CA ILE A 136 -5.08 25.13 -10.67
C ILE A 136 -4.60 23.67 -10.65
N ILE A 137 -4.65 22.99 -9.49
CA ILE A 137 -4.28 21.58 -9.36
C ILE A 137 -5.22 20.69 -10.21
N THR A 138 -6.53 20.93 -10.14
CA THR A 138 -7.52 20.19 -10.94
C THR A 138 -7.29 20.36 -12.43
N HIS A 139 -6.85 21.55 -12.87
CA HIS A 139 -6.64 21.87 -14.28
C HIS A 139 -5.15 21.94 -14.66
N HIS A 140 -4.29 21.24 -13.94
CA HIS A 140 -2.83 21.40 -14.02
C HIS A 140 -2.27 21.25 -15.44
N GLU A 141 -2.75 20.29 -16.24
CA GLU A 141 -2.28 20.12 -17.63
C GLU A 141 -2.56 21.35 -18.49
N ARG A 142 -3.76 21.95 -18.33
CA ARG A 142 -4.16 23.16 -19.03
C ARG A 142 -3.31 24.35 -18.58
N VAL A 143 -3.06 24.46 -17.29
CA VAL A 143 -2.27 25.55 -16.70
C VAL A 143 -0.80 25.42 -17.10
N ALA A 144 -0.22 24.23 -17.07
CA ALA A 144 1.16 23.96 -17.47
C ALA A 144 1.38 24.29 -18.96
N LYS A 145 0.47 23.87 -19.85
CA LYS A 145 0.52 24.25 -21.28
C LYS A 145 0.47 25.76 -21.49
N HIS A 146 -0.33 26.48 -20.69
CA HIS A 146 -0.40 27.94 -20.75
C HIS A 146 0.93 28.60 -20.36
N LEU A 147 1.58 28.11 -19.29
CA LEU A 147 2.84 28.69 -18.81
C LEU A 147 4.04 28.34 -19.69
N GLN A 148 4.02 27.18 -20.38
CA GLN A 148 5.05 26.79 -21.35
C GLN A 148 4.97 27.58 -22.67
N GLY A 149 3.79 28.07 -23.06
CA GLY A 149 3.58 28.83 -24.30
C GLY A 149 3.87 30.34 -24.22
N ALA A 150 4.42 30.82 -23.10
CA ALA A 150 4.57 32.26 -22.83
C ALA A 150 5.77 32.95 -23.54
N SER A 151 6.29 32.39 -24.63
CA SER A 151 7.19 33.10 -25.54
C SER A 151 6.47 33.98 -26.57
N THR A 152 5.16 33.80 -26.81
CA THR A 152 4.30 34.78 -27.53
C THR A 152 2.80 34.53 -27.27
N PRO A 153 2.12 35.37 -26.45
CA PRO A 153 0.78 35.06 -25.93
C PRO A 153 -0.41 35.49 -26.82
N GLN A 154 -0.30 35.53 -28.15
CA GLN A 154 -1.37 36.13 -29.00
C GLN A 154 -2.20 35.22 -29.91
N ASN A 155 -1.83 33.96 -30.20
CA ASN A 155 -2.53 33.19 -31.25
C ASN A 155 -3.03 31.79 -30.85
N ASN A 156 -3.37 31.54 -29.58
CA ASN A 156 -4.02 30.27 -29.19
C ASN A 156 -5.52 30.46 -28.89
N PRO A 157 -6.44 30.12 -29.81
CA PRO A 157 -7.89 30.35 -29.64
C PRO A 157 -8.57 29.48 -28.55
N ASN A 158 -7.86 28.55 -27.91
CA ASN A 158 -8.36 27.79 -26.75
C ASN A 158 -7.97 28.41 -25.38
N PHE A 159 -7.51 29.66 -25.41
CA PHE A 159 -7.19 30.48 -24.25
C PHE A 159 -8.44 30.79 -23.43
N SER A 160 -8.60 30.20 -22.24
CA SER A 160 -9.59 30.73 -21.30
C SER A 160 -8.93 31.72 -20.36
N ALA A 161 -9.43 32.96 -20.34
CA ALA A 161 -9.11 33.98 -19.36
C ALA A 161 -9.17 33.48 -17.89
N SER A 162 -9.87 32.37 -17.62
CA SER A 162 -9.94 31.76 -16.29
C SER A 162 -8.59 31.28 -15.75
N SER A 163 -7.76 30.56 -16.52
CA SER A 163 -6.47 30.04 -16.03
C SER A 163 -5.52 31.16 -15.57
N ALA A 164 -5.40 32.21 -16.37
CA ALA A 164 -4.61 33.40 -16.02
C ALA A 164 -5.19 34.13 -14.80
N LYS A 165 -6.53 34.20 -14.67
CA LYS A 165 -7.22 34.83 -13.54
C LYS A 165 -6.96 34.10 -12.22
N HIS A 166 -7.03 32.77 -12.20
CA HIS A 166 -6.74 31.98 -11.00
C HIS A 166 -5.27 32.15 -10.55
N LEU A 167 -4.31 32.09 -11.48
CA LEU A 167 -2.91 32.35 -11.17
C LEU A 167 -2.66 33.77 -10.66
N ALA A 168 -3.27 34.78 -11.27
CA ALA A 168 -3.14 36.18 -10.86
C ALA A 168 -3.74 36.45 -9.48
N ARG A 169 -4.94 35.90 -9.19
CA ARG A 169 -5.56 35.99 -7.86
C ARG A 169 -4.73 35.28 -6.80
N LEU A 170 -4.20 34.09 -7.10
CA LEU A 170 -3.34 33.37 -6.18
C LEU A 170 -2.06 34.18 -5.88
N LYS A 171 -1.43 34.73 -6.92
CA LYS A 171 -0.23 35.58 -6.79
C LYS A 171 -0.49 36.81 -5.91
N ALA A 172 -1.60 37.51 -6.16
CA ALA A 172 -1.98 38.71 -5.42
C ALA A 172 -2.36 38.44 -3.96
N SER A 173 -3.03 37.30 -3.69
CA SER A 173 -3.52 36.96 -2.34
C SER A 173 -2.49 36.22 -1.48
N ASN A 174 -1.63 35.41 -2.07
CA ASN A 174 -0.64 34.61 -1.35
C ASN A 174 0.57 34.27 -2.24
N GLN A 175 1.55 35.19 -2.28
CA GLN A 175 2.77 35.03 -3.08
C GLN A 175 3.56 33.76 -2.72
N GLY A 176 3.59 33.36 -1.44
CA GLY A 176 4.29 32.16 -1.00
C GLY A 176 3.63 30.87 -1.52
N LEU A 177 2.31 30.78 -1.46
CA LEU A 177 1.55 29.66 -2.03
C LEU A 177 1.63 29.64 -3.55
N TYR A 178 1.59 30.81 -4.20
CA TYR A 178 1.83 30.92 -5.65
C TYR A 178 3.16 30.30 -6.05
N SER A 179 4.26 30.63 -5.35
CA SER A 179 5.57 30.04 -5.62
C SER A 179 5.57 28.52 -5.44
N LYS A 180 4.92 27.99 -4.40
CA LYS A 180 4.79 26.54 -4.19
C LYS A 180 4.00 25.86 -5.32
N VAL A 181 2.85 26.42 -5.71
CA VAL A 181 2.02 25.92 -6.81
C VAL A 181 2.79 25.94 -8.12
N PHE A 182 3.52 27.02 -8.40
CA PHE A 182 4.32 27.17 -9.60
C PHE A 182 5.46 26.13 -9.64
N THR A 183 6.22 25.98 -8.56
CA THR A 183 7.27 24.95 -8.46
C THR A 183 6.68 23.56 -8.66
N TRP A 184 5.56 23.25 -8.02
CA TRP A 184 4.92 21.95 -8.19
C TRP A 184 4.48 21.72 -9.65
N LEU A 185 3.82 22.69 -10.29
CA LEU A 185 3.38 22.62 -11.69
C LEU A 185 4.52 22.39 -12.70
N PHE A 186 5.76 22.73 -12.39
CA PHE A 186 6.87 22.54 -13.33
C PHE A 186 7.75 21.34 -13.01
N TRP A 187 7.90 21.00 -11.73
CA TRP A 187 8.95 20.07 -11.30
C TRP A 187 8.41 18.80 -10.64
N GLU A 188 7.26 18.86 -9.97
CA GLU A 188 6.78 17.78 -9.09
C GLU A 188 5.47 17.16 -9.60
N HIS A 189 4.61 17.91 -10.30
CA HIS A 189 3.25 17.50 -10.64
C HIS A 189 3.23 16.18 -11.43
N GLU A 190 4.05 16.09 -12.47
CA GLU A 190 4.07 14.92 -13.35
C GLU A 190 4.46 13.67 -12.57
N ARG A 191 5.42 13.80 -11.64
CA ARG A 191 5.86 12.69 -10.80
C ARG A 191 4.75 12.24 -9.84
N THR A 192 4.09 13.19 -9.18
CA THR A 192 3.00 12.91 -8.23
C THR A 192 1.84 12.18 -8.94
N PHE A 193 1.36 12.72 -10.06
CA PHE A 193 0.26 12.12 -10.82
C PHE A 193 0.64 10.78 -11.43
N ARG A 194 1.82 10.64 -12.04
CA ARG A 194 2.30 9.37 -12.60
C ARG A 194 2.37 8.26 -11.55
N HIS A 195 2.74 8.57 -10.31
CA HIS A 195 2.72 7.59 -9.23
C HIS A 195 1.30 7.24 -8.77
N GLY A 196 0.39 8.21 -8.75
CA GLY A 196 -1.02 8.02 -8.48
C GLY A 196 -1.72 7.16 -9.53
N GLU A 197 -1.55 7.48 -10.81
CA GLU A 197 -2.08 6.74 -11.95
C GLU A 197 -1.59 5.29 -11.96
N LYS A 198 -0.28 5.06 -11.81
CA LYS A 198 0.28 3.71 -11.71
C LYS A 198 -0.27 2.93 -10.52
N SER A 199 -0.65 3.61 -9.43
CA SER A 199 -1.31 2.95 -8.29
C SER A 199 -2.75 2.59 -8.65
N ALA A 200 -3.49 3.48 -9.30
CA ALA A 200 -4.86 3.26 -9.74
C ALA A 200 -4.95 2.09 -10.74
N THR A 201 -4.08 2.05 -11.75
CA THR A 201 -3.99 0.92 -12.69
C THR A 201 -3.74 -0.41 -11.97
N ARG A 202 -2.83 -0.43 -10.97
CA ARG A 202 -2.54 -1.63 -10.19
C ARG A 202 -3.74 -2.07 -9.35
N LEU A 203 -4.48 -1.13 -8.77
CA LEU A 203 -5.70 -1.42 -8.04
C LEU A 203 -6.79 -1.99 -8.96
N SER A 204 -6.94 -1.40 -10.16
CA SER A 204 -7.84 -1.91 -11.18
C SER A 204 -7.52 -3.37 -11.49
N HIS A 205 -6.26 -3.64 -11.84
CA HIS A 205 -5.78 -5.00 -12.13
C HIS A 205 -5.94 -5.93 -10.93
N HIS A 206 -5.65 -5.47 -9.72
CA HIS A 206 -5.81 -6.26 -8.49
C HIS A 206 -7.26 -6.74 -8.34
N TYR A 207 -8.24 -5.84 -8.42
CA TYR A 207 -9.65 -6.20 -8.30
C TYR A 207 -10.15 -7.06 -9.48
N THR A 208 -9.68 -6.80 -10.70
CA THR A 208 -9.96 -7.66 -11.85
C THR A 208 -9.43 -9.07 -11.61
N ASN A 209 -8.19 -9.22 -11.17
CA ASN A 209 -7.56 -10.51 -10.92
C ASN A 209 -8.25 -11.28 -9.79
N LEU A 210 -8.63 -10.59 -8.71
CA LEU A 210 -9.46 -11.17 -7.65
C LEU A 210 -10.78 -11.69 -8.20
N SER A 211 -11.47 -10.91 -9.04
CA SER A 211 -12.75 -11.33 -9.62
C SER A 211 -12.65 -12.55 -10.55
N SER A 212 -11.48 -12.78 -11.17
CA SER A 212 -11.25 -13.92 -12.05
C SER A 212 -10.89 -15.22 -11.32
N ASP A 213 -10.55 -15.17 -10.03
CA ASP A 213 -9.98 -16.30 -9.28
C ASP A 213 -11.01 -16.99 -8.37
N MET A 214 -12.30 -16.66 -8.46
CA MET A 214 -13.33 -17.12 -7.51
C MET A 214 -14.02 -18.44 -7.91
N SER A 215 -13.26 -19.48 -8.25
CA SER A 215 -13.86 -20.76 -8.69
C SER A 215 -14.19 -21.73 -7.55
N ARG A 216 -13.64 -21.49 -6.35
CA ARG A 216 -13.76 -22.37 -5.16
C ARG A 216 -14.00 -21.55 -3.89
N ALA A 217 -14.67 -22.15 -2.89
CA ALA A 217 -14.97 -21.51 -1.61
C ALA A 217 -13.72 -20.94 -0.89
N GLN A 218 -12.58 -21.65 -0.96
CA GLN A 218 -11.31 -21.16 -0.43
C GLN A 218 -10.85 -19.88 -1.13
N GLN A 219 -10.93 -19.83 -2.46
CA GLN A 219 -10.49 -18.66 -3.24
C GLN A 219 -11.43 -17.45 -3.02
N ILE A 220 -12.74 -17.70 -2.86
CA ILE A 220 -13.70 -16.67 -2.46
C ILE A 220 -13.30 -16.08 -1.10
N THR A 221 -12.90 -16.91 -0.15
CA THR A 221 -12.42 -16.48 1.17
C THR A 221 -11.16 -15.64 1.03
N GLU A 222 -10.11 -16.15 0.37
CA GLU A 222 -8.86 -15.40 0.10
C GLU A 222 -9.14 -14.05 -0.56
N THR A 223 -10.06 -14.02 -1.52
CA THR A 223 -10.47 -12.80 -2.24
C THR A 223 -11.07 -11.75 -1.32
N ARG A 224 -11.88 -12.15 -0.33
CA ARG A 224 -12.43 -11.22 0.67
C ARG A 224 -11.33 -10.58 1.51
N GLY A 225 -10.37 -11.37 1.97
CA GLY A 225 -9.24 -10.90 2.76
C GLY A 225 -8.42 -9.85 2.00
N GLU A 226 -8.03 -10.19 0.77
CA GLU A 226 -7.24 -9.29 -0.09
C GLU A 226 -8.02 -8.00 -0.42
N TYR A 227 -9.31 -8.11 -0.76
CA TYR A 227 -10.17 -6.96 -1.02
C TYR A 227 -10.27 -6.02 0.18
N ALA A 228 -10.55 -6.56 1.38
CA ALA A 228 -10.70 -5.76 2.59
C ALA A 228 -9.40 -5.06 2.99
N ALA A 229 -8.27 -5.76 2.89
CA ALA A 229 -6.97 -5.17 3.13
C ALA A 229 -6.71 -3.98 2.18
N ALA A 230 -6.96 -4.16 0.87
CA ALA A 230 -6.75 -3.09 -0.10
C ALA A 230 -7.66 -1.87 0.14
N LYS A 231 -8.90 -2.11 0.56
CA LYS A 231 -9.83 -1.05 0.95
C LYS A 231 -9.36 -0.32 2.19
N ILE A 232 -8.95 -1.02 3.26
CA ILE A 232 -8.47 -0.38 4.49
C ILE A 232 -7.24 0.48 4.23
N MET A 233 -6.29 -0.03 3.44
CA MET A 233 -5.09 0.71 3.06
C MET A 233 -5.40 2.06 2.42
N LEU A 234 -6.44 2.13 1.57
CA LEU A 234 -6.83 3.35 0.85
C LEU A 234 -7.65 4.35 1.68
N THR A 235 -8.19 3.92 2.81
CA THR A 235 -9.26 4.66 3.51
C THR A 235 -8.87 4.95 4.95
N VAL A 236 -8.74 3.92 5.77
CA VAL A 236 -8.52 4.02 7.22
C VAL A 236 -7.11 4.46 7.55
N LEU A 237 -6.14 4.01 6.76
CA LEU A 237 -4.73 4.22 7.09
C LEU A 237 -4.20 5.55 6.56
N SER A 238 -4.25 5.79 5.25
CA SER A 238 -3.97 7.12 4.69
C SER A 238 -4.29 7.16 3.19
N HIS A 239 -4.71 8.33 2.72
CA HIS A 239 -4.87 8.65 1.30
C HIS A 239 -3.54 8.69 0.53
N GLU A 240 -2.41 8.76 1.26
CA GLU A 240 -1.05 8.83 0.73
C GLU A 240 -0.46 7.47 0.34
N TYR A 241 -1.13 6.37 0.70
CA TYR A 241 -0.67 5.03 0.32
C TYR A 241 -0.91 4.76 -1.16
N GLN A 242 0.14 4.27 -1.81
CA GLN A 242 0.14 3.92 -3.23
C GLN A 242 0.48 2.45 -3.37
N MET A 243 -0.44 1.67 -3.94
CA MET A 243 -0.20 0.27 -4.28
C MET A 243 0.93 0.18 -5.30
N LYS A 244 1.92 -0.66 -5.00
CA LYS A 244 3.01 -1.03 -5.92
C LYS A 244 2.91 -2.48 -6.37
N MET A 245 2.25 -3.32 -5.58
CA MET A 245 1.97 -4.70 -5.90
C MET A 245 0.63 -5.13 -5.27
N GLY A 246 -0.16 -5.92 -5.99
CA GLY A 246 -1.36 -6.61 -5.53
C GLY A 246 -1.48 -7.95 -6.26
N LYS A 247 -2.62 -8.66 -6.13
CA LYS A 247 -2.92 -9.96 -6.79
C LYS A 247 -2.44 -10.05 -8.25
N SER A 248 -1.75 -11.15 -8.57
CA SER A 248 -1.35 -11.49 -9.94
C SER A 248 -2.49 -12.14 -10.72
N PRO A 249 -2.49 -12.03 -12.06
CA PRO A 249 -3.41 -12.79 -12.91
C PRO A 249 -3.32 -14.30 -12.64
N ASN A 250 -4.46 -14.99 -12.62
CA ASN A 250 -4.59 -16.45 -12.54
C ASN A 250 -3.79 -17.11 -11.41
N GLY A 251 -3.63 -16.45 -10.26
CA GLY A 251 -2.89 -17.04 -9.13
C GLY A 251 -1.40 -17.31 -9.42
N ALA A 252 -0.81 -16.67 -10.46
CA ALA A 252 0.53 -16.97 -10.96
C ALA A 252 1.69 -16.80 -9.96
N ARG A 253 1.43 -16.35 -8.73
CA ARG A 253 2.40 -16.22 -7.64
C ARG A 253 1.94 -17.04 -6.43
N PRO A 254 2.24 -18.34 -6.39
CA PRO A 254 1.81 -19.21 -5.29
C PRO A 254 2.53 -18.91 -3.96
N ASN A 255 3.70 -18.26 -3.97
CA ASN A 255 4.56 -18.10 -2.79
C ASN A 255 4.88 -16.62 -2.47
N GLY A 256 3.95 -15.71 -2.72
CA GLY A 256 4.22 -14.27 -2.71
C GLY A 256 3.69 -13.51 -1.51
N ILE A 257 4.16 -12.26 -1.39
CA ILE A 257 3.49 -11.20 -0.63
C ILE A 257 2.17 -10.85 -1.35
N ASP A 258 1.06 -10.74 -0.63
CA ASP A 258 -0.24 -10.37 -1.24
C ASP A 258 -0.17 -8.98 -1.87
N GLN A 259 0.23 -7.98 -1.07
CA GLN A 259 0.27 -6.59 -1.49
C GLN A 259 1.50 -5.85 -0.95
N ILE A 260 2.00 -4.91 -1.74
CA ILE A 260 3.03 -3.96 -1.31
C ILE A 260 2.54 -2.55 -1.57
N TRP A 261 2.61 -1.72 -0.53
CA TRP A 261 2.21 -0.33 -0.55
C TRP A 261 3.36 0.58 -0.18
N VAL A 262 3.30 1.82 -0.65
CA VAL A 262 4.29 2.84 -0.35
C VAL A 262 3.59 4.09 0.11
N LYS A 263 3.93 4.59 1.29
CA LYS A 263 3.52 5.92 1.75
C LYS A 263 4.48 6.95 1.17
N ARG A 264 3.94 7.97 0.51
CA ARG A 264 4.73 9.07 -0.02
C ARG A 264 4.15 10.38 0.47
N ASN A 265 5.00 11.20 1.06
CA ASN A 265 4.65 12.58 1.38
C ASN A 265 4.29 13.31 0.09
N LEU A 266 3.08 13.82 -0.03
CA LEU A 266 2.63 14.45 -1.27
C LEU A 266 3.25 15.85 -1.49
N GLN A 267 3.80 16.48 -0.44
CA GLN A 267 4.45 17.79 -0.50
C GLN A 267 5.89 17.69 -0.98
N THR A 268 6.64 16.71 -0.48
CA THR A 268 8.08 16.53 -0.78
C THR A 268 8.36 15.40 -1.77
N ASN A 269 7.34 14.61 -2.12
CA ASN A 269 7.47 13.36 -2.87
C ASN A 269 8.43 12.34 -2.25
N THR A 270 8.85 12.49 -0.99
CA THR A 270 9.73 11.52 -0.31
C THR A 270 8.97 10.26 0.06
N VAL A 271 9.61 9.10 -0.09
CA VAL A 271 9.05 7.86 0.46
C VAL A 271 9.21 7.90 1.96
N GLU A 272 8.10 7.82 2.68
CA GLU A 272 8.09 7.79 4.14
C GLU A 272 8.06 6.36 4.66
N GLU A 273 7.52 5.42 3.87
CA GLU A 273 7.30 4.06 4.36
C GLU A 273 7.03 3.04 3.25
N TYR A 274 7.45 1.80 3.49
CA TYR A 274 7.04 0.61 2.75
C TYR A 274 6.20 -0.30 3.64
N ILE A 275 5.05 -0.74 3.13
CA ILE A 275 4.17 -1.68 3.82
C ILE A 275 4.06 -2.96 3.01
N ILE A 276 4.36 -4.07 3.66
CA ILE A 276 4.06 -5.43 3.21
C ILE A 276 2.74 -5.82 3.84
N VAL A 277 1.77 -6.22 3.03
CA VAL A 277 0.46 -6.64 3.51
C VAL A 277 0.31 -8.13 3.27
N GLU A 278 -0.15 -8.80 4.32
CA GLU A 278 -0.62 -10.18 4.27
C GLU A 278 -2.08 -10.20 4.71
N SER A 279 -2.93 -10.93 3.98
CA SER A 279 -4.37 -10.87 4.17
C SER A 279 -4.99 -12.27 4.24
N LYS A 280 -5.90 -12.44 5.18
CA LYS A 280 -6.59 -13.68 5.45
C LYS A 280 -8.09 -13.43 5.45
N GLY A 281 -8.80 -14.23 4.68
CA GLY A 281 -10.24 -14.05 4.46
C GLY A 281 -11.17 -14.61 5.54
N SER A 282 -10.62 -15.32 6.52
CA SER A 282 -11.36 -15.94 7.62
C SER A 282 -10.53 -15.93 8.90
N TYR A 283 -11.19 -15.87 10.05
CA TYR A 283 -10.53 -15.94 11.36
C TYR A 283 -9.80 -17.27 11.61
N ARG A 284 -10.21 -18.34 10.92
CA ARG A 284 -9.58 -19.66 11.02
C ARG A 284 -8.36 -19.80 10.11
N ALA A 285 -8.17 -18.87 9.18
CA ALA A 285 -7.06 -18.95 8.26
C ALA A 285 -5.77 -18.61 9.01
N HIS A 286 -4.82 -19.54 8.99
CA HIS A 286 -3.54 -19.39 9.64
C HIS A 286 -2.49 -18.85 8.68
N LEU A 287 -1.56 -18.08 9.21
CA LEU A 287 -0.32 -17.75 8.52
C LEU A 287 0.55 -19.01 8.41
N GLY A 288 1.14 -19.23 7.24
CA GLY A 288 1.98 -20.40 7.01
C GLY A 288 3.27 -20.37 7.83
N HIS A 289 3.87 -21.54 7.97
CA HIS A 289 5.22 -21.72 8.51
C HIS A 289 6.14 -22.32 7.42
N PRO A 290 6.50 -21.54 6.38
CA PRO A 290 7.41 -22.03 5.36
C PRO A 290 8.81 -22.32 5.94
N ALA A 291 9.60 -23.10 5.21
CA ALA A 291 10.98 -23.45 5.60
C ALA A 291 11.87 -22.21 5.87
N ASP A 292 11.51 -21.07 5.29
CA ASP A 292 12.20 -19.79 5.44
C ASP A 292 11.78 -18.97 6.67
N GLY A 293 11.03 -19.57 7.61
CA GLY A 293 10.51 -18.93 8.81
C GLY A 293 9.01 -18.66 8.73
N ALA A 294 8.38 -18.27 9.84
CA ALA A 294 6.94 -17.95 9.85
C ALA A 294 6.63 -16.85 8.82
N GLN A 295 5.49 -16.97 8.12
CA GLN A 295 5.05 -15.93 7.19
C GLN A 295 4.97 -14.58 7.92
N MET A 296 5.44 -13.51 7.27
CA MET A 296 5.63 -12.17 7.85
C MET A 296 6.72 -12.03 8.92
N SER A 297 7.58 -13.03 9.14
CA SER A 297 8.83 -12.89 9.89
C SER A 297 9.89 -12.10 9.10
N PRO A 298 10.89 -11.48 9.77
CA PRO A 298 12.00 -10.82 9.08
C PRO A 298 12.73 -11.75 8.10
N ARG A 299 12.93 -13.02 8.48
CA ARG A 299 13.58 -14.03 7.65
C ARG A 299 12.77 -14.35 6.39
N TRP A 300 11.47 -14.59 6.54
CA TRP A 300 10.57 -14.85 5.42
C TRP A 300 10.50 -13.65 4.47
N VAL A 301 10.31 -12.43 5.01
CA VAL A 301 10.27 -11.20 4.22
C VAL A 301 11.56 -11.01 3.42
N PHE A 302 12.72 -11.25 4.04
CA PHE A 302 14.01 -11.16 3.35
C PHE A 302 14.12 -12.18 2.21
N SER A 303 13.73 -13.44 2.44
CA SER A 303 13.69 -14.47 1.38
C SER A 303 12.81 -14.04 0.21
N CYS A 304 11.57 -13.63 0.48
CA CYS A 304 10.64 -13.16 -0.53
C CYS A 304 11.22 -11.99 -1.33
N LEU A 305 11.81 -10.99 -0.68
CA LEU A 305 12.37 -9.82 -1.36
C LEU A 305 13.59 -10.18 -2.22
N ILE A 306 14.43 -11.13 -1.80
CA ILE A 306 15.55 -11.62 -2.63
C ILE A 306 15.03 -12.34 -3.88
N SER A 307 14.09 -13.28 -3.73
CA SER A 307 13.46 -13.98 -4.86
C SER A 307 12.71 -13.02 -5.81
N MET A 308 12.02 -12.01 -5.24
CA MET A 308 11.40 -10.95 -6.03
C MET A 308 12.43 -10.13 -6.81
N ALA A 309 13.57 -9.80 -6.19
CA ALA A 309 14.64 -9.05 -6.84
C ALA A 309 15.38 -9.87 -7.91
N ALA A 310 15.42 -11.20 -7.76
CA ALA A 310 15.89 -12.16 -8.76
C ALA A 310 14.94 -12.31 -9.95
N GLY A 311 13.69 -11.85 -9.81
CA GLY A 311 12.68 -11.97 -10.85
C GLY A 311 12.03 -13.35 -10.92
N GLU A 312 12.05 -14.10 -9.82
CA GLU A 312 11.44 -15.42 -9.75
C GLU A 312 9.92 -15.33 -9.95
N ALA A 313 9.41 -16.08 -10.93
CA ALA A 313 8.00 -16.04 -11.33
C ALA A 313 7.04 -16.39 -10.18
N SER A 314 7.48 -17.23 -9.23
CA SER A 314 6.68 -17.63 -8.06
C SER A 314 6.40 -16.49 -7.07
N TYR A 315 7.17 -15.39 -7.15
CA TYR A 315 7.11 -14.26 -6.23
C TYR A 315 6.70 -12.94 -6.91
N ILE A 316 6.97 -12.79 -8.21
CA ILE A 316 6.53 -11.63 -9.00
C ILE A 316 5.91 -12.06 -10.32
N HIS A 317 4.90 -11.31 -10.75
CA HIS A 317 4.56 -11.27 -12.17
C HIS A 317 5.68 -10.48 -12.88
N THR A 318 6.08 -10.90 -14.08
CA THR A 318 7.29 -10.57 -14.89
C THR A 318 7.67 -9.08 -15.11
N ALA A 319 7.07 -8.14 -14.39
CA ALA A 319 7.38 -6.71 -14.44
C ALA A 319 8.70 -6.36 -13.71
N THR A 320 9.65 -5.77 -14.45
CA THR A 320 10.94 -5.25 -13.96
C THR A 320 10.83 -4.18 -12.86
N THR A 321 9.66 -3.56 -12.68
CA THR A 321 9.42 -2.60 -11.61
C THR A 321 9.42 -3.23 -10.22
N ASN A 322 9.02 -4.50 -10.11
CA ASN A 322 8.92 -5.18 -8.81
C ASN A 322 10.30 -5.61 -8.30
N THR A 323 11.22 -5.95 -9.20
CA THR A 323 12.62 -6.26 -8.83
C THR A 323 13.33 -5.04 -8.23
N ARG A 324 13.13 -3.85 -8.82
CA ARG A 324 13.70 -2.58 -8.28
C ARG A 324 13.08 -2.18 -6.94
N LEU A 325 11.78 -2.44 -6.75
CA LEU A 325 11.11 -2.17 -5.47
C LEU A 325 11.69 -3.03 -4.35
N ALA A 326 11.86 -4.33 -4.61
CA ALA A 326 12.41 -5.27 -3.63
C ALA A 326 13.83 -4.85 -3.19
N LYS A 327 14.70 -4.46 -4.14
CA LYS A 327 16.04 -3.92 -3.83
C LYS A 327 16.01 -2.69 -2.92
N LYS A 328 15.07 -1.77 -3.15
CA LYS A 328 14.90 -0.57 -2.31
C LYS A 328 14.46 -0.94 -0.89
N MET A 329 13.56 -1.91 -0.75
CA MET A 329 13.11 -2.38 0.56
C MET A 329 14.21 -3.12 1.32
N LEU A 330 14.96 -4.01 0.64
CA LEU A 330 16.15 -4.66 1.22
C LEU A 330 17.17 -3.63 1.72
N ASN A 331 17.46 -2.60 0.92
CA ASN A 331 18.32 -1.50 1.35
C ASN A 331 17.78 -0.74 2.55
N ALA A 332 16.49 -0.47 2.56
CA ALA A 332 15.84 0.21 3.67
C ALA A 332 15.92 -0.62 4.97
N MET A 333 15.74 -1.95 4.89
CA MET A 333 15.86 -2.87 6.03
C MET A 333 17.28 -2.91 6.63
N VAL A 334 18.33 -3.01 5.79
CA VAL A 334 19.73 -3.12 6.26
C VAL A 334 20.36 -1.79 6.66
N ASN A 335 19.73 -0.66 6.32
CA ASN A 335 20.20 0.68 6.67
C ASN A 335 19.29 1.43 7.64
N ASN A 336 18.06 0.95 7.88
CA ASN A 336 17.02 1.65 8.65
C ASN A 336 16.78 3.10 8.16
N THR A 337 16.80 3.32 6.84
CA THR A 337 16.61 4.67 6.25
C THR A 337 15.14 5.04 6.07
N VAL A 338 14.32 4.05 5.72
CA VAL A 338 12.87 4.18 5.54
C VAL A 338 12.25 2.95 6.19
N PRO A 339 11.25 3.09 7.08
CA PRO A 339 10.60 1.93 7.68
C PRO A 339 10.04 0.98 6.62
N VAL A 340 10.35 -0.31 6.77
CA VAL A 340 9.67 -1.40 6.06
C VAL A 340 8.90 -2.18 7.12
N ARG A 341 7.58 -2.19 7.04
CA ARG A 341 6.70 -2.80 8.05
C ARG A 341 5.77 -3.82 7.45
N GLY A 342 5.23 -4.69 8.31
CA GLY A 342 4.22 -5.66 7.94
C GLY A 342 2.86 -5.30 8.54
N LEU A 343 1.81 -5.40 7.74
CA LEU A 343 0.42 -5.39 8.23
C LEU A 343 -0.20 -6.74 7.93
N ILE A 344 -0.84 -7.33 8.93
CA ILE A 344 -1.61 -8.56 8.75
C ILE A 344 -3.08 -8.22 8.93
N PHE A 345 -3.92 -8.59 7.97
CA PHE A 345 -5.37 -8.46 8.05
C PHE A 345 -6.01 -9.85 8.16
N HIS A 346 -6.87 -10.03 9.15
CA HIS A 346 -7.78 -11.16 9.24
C HIS A 346 -9.21 -10.64 9.18
N SER A 347 -9.94 -11.02 8.13
CA SER A 347 -11.40 -10.94 8.14
C SER A 347 -11.92 -11.90 9.20
N LEU A 348 -12.77 -11.41 10.09
CA LEU A 348 -13.38 -12.20 11.15
C LEU A 348 -14.71 -12.84 10.70
N HIS A 349 -14.88 -12.97 9.38
CA HIS A 349 -15.97 -13.72 8.77
C HIS A 349 -16.03 -15.16 9.29
N GLY A 350 -17.22 -15.58 9.73
CA GLY A 350 -17.49 -16.90 10.30
C GLY A 350 -17.22 -17.01 11.80
N THR A 351 -16.80 -15.93 12.49
CA THR A 351 -16.74 -15.93 13.95
C THR A 351 -18.13 -15.80 14.56
N GLN A 352 -18.32 -16.29 15.79
CA GLN A 352 -19.52 -16.04 16.60
C GLN A 352 -19.50 -14.63 17.25
N GLN A 353 -18.40 -13.89 17.13
CA GLN A 353 -18.24 -12.55 17.68
C GLN A 353 -18.68 -11.51 16.65
N HIS A 354 -20.00 -11.32 16.53
CA HIS A 354 -20.64 -10.39 15.59
C HIS A 354 -20.17 -8.93 15.69
N SER A 355 -19.53 -8.54 16.80
CA SER A 355 -19.05 -7.17 16.96
C SER A 355 -17.78 -6.89 16.16
N LYS A 356 -16.93 -7.88 15.84
CA LYS A 356 -15.62 -7.64 15.23
C LYS A 356 -15.60 -8.11 13.78
N ILE A 357 -15.22 -7.22 12.85
CA ILE A 357 -15.29 -7.54 11.42
C ILE A 357 -13.89 -7.76 10.84
N ILE A 358 -12.88 -7.00 11.29
CA ILE A 358 -11.49 -7.18 10.86
C ILE A 358 -10.54 -7.05 12.06
N HIS A 359 -9.62 -8.00 12.19
CA HIS A 359 -8.46 -7.91 13.07
C HIS A 359 -7.24 -7.52 12.22
N MET A 360 -6.62 -6.39 12.56
CA MET A 360 -5.38 -5.91 11.96
C MET A 360 -4.25 -6.01 12.97
N THR A 361 -3.12 -6.58 12.58
CA THR A 361 -1.88 -6.56 13.37
C THR A 361 -0.85 -5.69 12.67
N ASP A 362 -0.42 -4.61 13.32
CA ASP A 362 0.63 -3.72 12.83
C ASP A 362 1.99 -4.13 13.41
N LEU A 363 2.81 -4.80 12.59
CA LEU A 363 4.10 -5.34 13.01
C LEU A 363 5.17 -4.25 13.11
N THR A 364 6.05 -4.40 14.11
CA THR A 364 7.23 -3.54 14.22
C THR A 364 8.10 -3.60 12.94
N PRO A 365 8.77 -2.49 12.56
CA PRO A 365 9.59 -2.46 11.34
C PRO A 365 10.65 -3.57 11.26
N TYR A 366 10.88 -4.09 10.06
CA TYR A 366 11.86 -5.14 9.74
C TYR A 366 13.30 -4.61 9.66
N ASN A 367 13.77 -3.95 10.72
CA ASN A 367 15.09 -3.36 10.77
C ASN A 367 16.16 -4.42 11.07
N CYS A 368 17.21 -4.50 10.23
CA CYS A 368 18.32 -5.44 10.44
C CYS A 368 19.75 -4.85 10.33
N PRO A 369 20.03 -3.55 10.62
CA PRO A 369 21.38 -3.00 10.47
C PRO A 369 22.42 -3.66 11.39
N ALA A 370 22.04 -4.01 12.63
CA ALA A 370 22.91 -4.70 13.57
C ALA A 370 23.24 -6.14 13.10
N LEU A 371 22.21 -6.88 12.66
CA LEU A 371 22.38 -8.25 12.12
C LEU A 371 23.19 -8.24 10.83
N PHE A 372 23.02 -7.23 9.97
CA PHE A 372 23.85 -7.03 8.78
C PHE A 372 25.32 -6.84 9.17
N THR A 373 25.59 -5.98 10.16
CA THR A 373 26.96 -5.72 10.64
C THR A 373 27.59 -6.99 11.20
N GLN A 374 26.83 -7.78 11.97
CA GLN A 374 27.27 -9.06 12.50
C GLN A 374 27.57 -10.09 11.39
N ALA A 375 26.69 -10.22 10.40
CA ALA A 375 26.89 -11.11 9.25
C ALA A 375 28.15 -10.72 8.46
N ASN A 376 28.36 -9.42 8.24
CA ASN A 376 29.50 -8.90 7.51
C ASN A 376 30.82 -9.09 8.28
N ALA A 377 30.82 -8.89 9.59
CA ALA A 377 31.99 -9.13 10.45
C ALA A 377 32.36 -10.63 10.50
N GLY A 378 31.37 -11.51 10.61
CA GLY A 378 31.57 -12.96 10.57
C GLY A 378 32.25 -13.43 9.27
N ASN A 379 31.96 -12.77 8.14
CA ASN A 379 32.59 -13.05 6.85
C ASN A 379 34.04 -12.55 6.75
N GLN A 380 34.43 -11.49 7.47
CA GLN A 380 35.82 -11.00 7.46
C GLN A 380 36.77 -11.87 8.29
N ILE A 381 36.26 -12.58 9.30
CA ILE A 381 37.08 -13.48 10.15
C ILE A 381 37.61 -14.68 9.34
N PHE A 382 36.88 -15.15 8.31
CA PHE A 382 37.32 -16.23 7.43
C PHE A 382 38.12 -15.79 6.21
N ALA A 383 38.11 -14.50 5.86
CA ALA A 383 38.93 -13.97 4.76
C ALA A 383 40.41 -13.80 5.14
N ASN A 384 40.72 -13.70 6.44
CA ASN A 384 42.06 -13.53 6.98
C ASN A 384 42.58 -14.75 7.77
N ALA A 385 41.83 -15.85 7.78
CA ALA A 385 42.37 -17.11 8.29
C ALA A 385 43.50 -17.55 7.34
N PRO A 386 44.74 -17.77 7.82
CA PRO A 386 45.79 -18.31 6.98
C PRO A 386 45.28 -19.63 6.41
N THR A 387 45.18 -19.75 5.09
CA THR A 387 45.08 -21.05 4.45
C THR A 387 46.38 -21.78 4.77
N THR A 388 46.35 -22.67 5.76
CA THR A 388 47.42 -23.62 5.99
C THR A 388 47.48 -24.51 4.76
N VAL A 389 48.37 -24.15 3.83
CA VAL A 389 48.83 -25.06 2.78
C VAL A 389 49.46 -26.26 3.48
N GLY A 390 49.14 -27.44 2.96
CA GLY A 390 49.32 -28.74 3.60
C GLY A 390 50.64 -28.92 4.35
N MET A 391 50.54 -29.51 5.54
CA MET A 391 51.63 -30.35 6.03
C MET A 391 51.42 -31.72 5.43
N ASP A 392 52.27 -32.06 4.46
CA ASP A 392 52.60 -33.44 4.14
C ASP A 392 53.00 -34.14 5.45
N LEU A 393 52.19 -35.10 5.86
CA LEU A 393 52.59 -36.12 6.82
C LEU A 393 53.31 -37.20 6.03
N ASP A 394 54.61 -37.00 5.83
CA ASP A 394 55.62 -38.05 5.64
C ASP A 394 57.02 -37.40 5.63
N GLN A 395 57.65 -37.32 6.80
CA GLN A 395 59.10 -37.50 7.03
C GLN A 395 59.43 -37.49 8.53
#